data_AF-A0A0A1WKU8-F1
#
_entry.id   AF-A0A0A1WKU8-F1
#
_cell.length_a   1.000
_cell.length_b   1.000
_cell.length_c   1.000
_cell.angle_alpha   90.00
_cell.angle_beta   90.00
_cell.angle_gamma   90.00
#
_symmetry.space_group_name_H-M   'P 1'
#
loop_
_entity.id
_entity.type
_entity.pdbx_description
1 polymer ?
#
loop_
_entity_poly.entity_id
_entity_poly.type
_entity_poly.pdbx_seq_one_letter_code
_entity_poly.pdbx_strand_id
1 'polypeptide(L)'
;MMPLDLHNFSLVAKITSLKALIMLRNNLETCTWESMPALPQHLRGMNVALLNESIYVLGGYVHNAAAPLDTVYKLDNNGTEWQQVANLLKPRFEANVTVFEDKIYVFGGLSAAGTPLADCECYDAVSNTWTQCADMLEPRGNVGLTIAKGQIYVLGGTKSVGGVCLQSYDPVKNVWTKISPMNVERSNTCGLYLNERILAIGGLANSKGVETIESYSPTLERWGVTKSLPIGGAYRTCCVTKAAALALTKNLAVAATNACNATTNNIKTNSGEDATLLVAVQMHRSFCAQSVLLCYDELENKWRQFGEIVTKHYGYKTVFVDNSLIFIGGYDNNLGNTSSVNKLNLETLTWEALPSLPQPVRDVNTLLHEDKIYVIGGFDDNSCDPYSNMQV
;
A
#
# COMPACT_ATOMS: atom_id res chain seq x y z
N MET A 1 20.66 58.01 -17.31
CA MET A 1 19.75 57.00 -16.71
C MET A 1 19.73 55.83 -17.68
N MET A 2 19.85 54.59 -17.19
CA MET A 2 20.78 53.57 -17.74
C MET A 2 22.27 54.01 -17.64
N PRO A 3 23.23 53.05 -17.65
CA PRO A 3 23.12 51.61 -17.36
C PRO A 3 23.91 51.20 -16.10
N LEU A 4 23.70 49.98 -15.61
CA LEU A 4 24.72 49.18 -14.91
C LEU A 4 24.34 47.70 -14.98
N ASP A 5 25.31 46.83 -14.74
CA ASP A 5 25.44 45.56 -15.48
C ASP A 5 25.03 44.30 -14.69
N LEU A 6 25.02 43.17 -15.39
CA LEU A 6 24.93 41.82 -14.82
C LEU A 6 26.03 41.58 -13.78
N HIS A 7 25.73 40.80 -12.73
CA HIS A 7 26.51 39.63 -12.31
C HIS A 7 25.76 38.81 -11.24
N ASN A 8 25.84 37.48 -11.36
CA ASN A 8 25.66 36.47 -10.31
C ASN A 8 24.55 36.64 -9.25
N PHE A 9 23.44 35.91 -9.45
CA PHE A 9 23.05 34.89 -8.46
C PHE A 9 22.43 33.67 -9.15
N SER A 10 23.27 32.73 -9.56
CA SER A 10 22.84 31.46 -10.13
C SER A 10 22.38 30.49 -9.03
N LEU A 11 21.29 30.83 -8.32
CA LEU A 11 20.60 29.88 -7.45
C LEU A 11 19.61 29.01 -8.25
N VAL A 12 20.15 28.36 -9.29
CA VAL A 12 19.61 27.08 -9.74
C VAL A 12 19.83 26.13 -8.57
N ALA A 13 18.84 26.04 -7.69
CA ALA A 13 18.75 24.96 -6.74
C ALA A 13 18.77 23.67 -7.55
N LYS A 14 19.90 22.96 -7.52
CA LYS A 14 20.00 21.63 -8.11
C LYS A 14 19.07 20.72 -7.31
N ILE A 15 17.84 20.59 -7.77
CA ILE A 15 16.96 19.48 -7.42
C ILE A 15 17.63 18.25 -8.04
N THR A 16 18.55 17.65 -7.30
CA THR A 16 19.44 16.58 -7.75
C THR A 16 18.67 15.28 -7.89
N SER A 17 17.88 15.17 -8.95
CA SER A 17 17.26 13.95 -9.47
C SER A 17 16.70 13.03 -8.37
N LEU A 18 15.40 13.16 -8.09
CA LEU A 18 14.60 12.09 -7.51
C LEU A 18 14.60 10.90 -8.49
N LYS A 19 15.67 10.12 -8.44
CA LYS A 19 15.80 8.86 -9.17
C LYS A 19 14.70 7.94 -8.67
N ALA A 20 14.12 7.16 -9.57
CA ALA A 20 13.60 5.89 -9.09
C ALA A 20 14.79 5.11 -8.53
N LEU A 21 14.77 4.88 -7.23
CA LEU A 21 15.31 3.64 -6.72
C LEU A 21 14.54 2.49 -7.37
N ILE A 22 15.22 1.37 -7.44
CA ILE A 22 14.62 0.05 -7.26
C ILE A 22 15.52 -0.64 -6.25
N MET A 23 15.02 -1.67 -5.58
CA MET A 23 15.91 -2.67 -5.00
C MET A 23 16.05 -3.76 -6.04
N LEU A 24 17.20 -3.86 -6.71
CA LEU A 24 17.56 -5.16 -7.23
C LEU A 24 17.67 -6.09 -6.03
N ARG A 25 16.89 -7.17 -6.09
CA ARG A 25 17.03 -8.31 -5.19
C ARG A 25 18.49 -8.74 -5.24
N ASN A 26 19.25 -8.44 -4.19
CA ASN A 26 20.19 -9.46 -3.82
C ASN A 26 19.39 -10.70 -3.46
N ASN A 27 19.75 -11.80 -4.08
CA ASN A 27 19.38 -13.16 -3.74
C ASN A 27 19.10 -13.29 -2.22
N LEU A 28 18.03 -14.01 -1.85
CA LEU A 28 17.59 -14.12 -0.45
C LEU A 28 18.63 -14.81 0.46
N GLU A 29 19.67 -15.36 -0.15
CA GLU A 29 20.86 -15.93 0.50
C GLU A 29 21.91 -14.88 0.94
N THR A 30 21.90 -13.65 0.39
CA THR A 30 23.05 -12.72 0.50
C THR A 30 22.79 -11.22 0.76
N CYS A 31 21.55 -10.71 0.68
CA CYS A 31 21.13 -9.38 1.19
C CYS A 31 22.05 -8.15 0.89
N THR A 32 21.77 -7.43 -0.21
CA THR A 32 22.29 -6.09 -0.59
C THR A 32 21.26 -5.40 -1.51
N TRP A 33 21.57 -4.16 -1.95
CA TRP A 33 20.64 -3.28 -2.65
C TRP A 33 21.31 -2.62 -3.85
N GLU A 34 20.96 -3.07 -5.05
CA GLU A 34 21.53 -2.59 -6.30
C GLU A 34 20.55 -1.67 -7.06
N SER A 35 21.09 -0.71 -7.82
CA SER A 35 20.31 0.35 -8.46
C SER A 35 19.91 0.01 -9.90
N MET A 36 18.72 0.45 -10.31
CA MET A 36 18.14 0.26 -11.64
C MET A 36 17.90 1.62 -12.33
N PRO A 37 17.38 1.67 -13.57
CA PRO A 37 17.09 2.93 -14.24
C PRO A 37 16.14 3.83 -13.47
N ALA A 38 16.50 5.12 -13.40
CA ALA A 38 15.59 6.13 -12.87
C ALA A 38 14.35 6.26 -13.76
N LEU A 39 13.18 6.45 -13.16
CA LEU A 39 11.96 6.82 -13.90
C LEU A 39 12.22 8.10 -14.71
N PRO A 40 11.70 8.22 -15.95
CA PRO A 40 11.92 9.41 -16.79
C PRO A 40 11.38 10.72 -16.20
N GLN A 41 10.47 10.64 -15.21
CA GLN A 41 9.91 11.78 -14.48
C GLN A 41 9.76 11.43 -13.00
N HIS A 42 9.84 12.43 -12.12
CA HIS A 42 9.52 12.25 -10.69
C HIS A 42 8.01 12.44 -10.48
N LEU A 43 7.34 11.40 -9.99
CA LEU A 43 5.88 11.30 -9.88
C LEU A 43 5.43 11.10 -8.43
N ARG A 44 4.37 11.80 -8.04
CA ARG A 44 3.61 11.66 -6.79
C ARG A 44 2.21 11.12 -7.10
N GLY A 45 1.59 10.35 -6.19
CA GLY A 45 0.26 9.77 -6.41
C GLY A 45 0.16 8.82 -7.61
N MET A 46 1.29 8.26 -8.05
CA MET A 46 1.40 7.31 -9.16
C MET A 46 0.99 5.91 -8.72
N ASN A 47 0.46 5.14 -9.67
CA ASN A 47 0.10 3.74 -9.45
C ASN A 47 1.21 2.83 -10.02
N VAL A 48 1.37 1.65 -9.44
CA VAL A 48 2.33 0.65 -9.91
C VAL A 48 1.64 -0.70 -10.04
N ALA A 49 1.85 -1.38 -11.18
CA ALA A 49 1.33 -2.71 -11.46
C ALA A 49 2.45 -3.64 -11.96
N LEU A 50 2.21 -4.95 -11.86
CA LEU A 50 3.09 -6.01 -12.34
C LEU A 50 2.29 -6.90 -13.31
N LEU A 51 2.67 -6.92 -14.58
CA LEU A 51 2.02 -7.73 -15.61
C LEU A 51 3.08 -8.32 -16.55
N ASN A 52 3.02 -9.62 -16.81
CA ASN A 52 3.94 -10.34 -17.71
C ASN A 52 5.42 -10.03 -17.41
N GLU A 53 5.83 -10.29 -16.16
CA GLU A 53 7.15 -10.01 -15.56
C GLU A 53 7.58 -8.53 -15.54
N SER A 54 6.78 -7.66 -16.14
CA SER A 54 7.11 -6.26 -16.38
C SER A 54 6.43 -5.35 -15.36
N ILE A 55 7.16 -4.34 -14.90
CA ILE A 55 6.63 -3.34 -13.97
C ILE A 55 6.12 -2.15 -14.76
N TYR A 56 4.90 -1.73 -14.45
CA TYR A 56 4.24 -0.57 -15.05
C TYR A 56 4.05 0.52 -14.00
N VAL A 57 4.45 1.74 -14.32
CA VAL A 57 4.20 2.95 -13.53
C VAL A 57 3.29 3.86 -14.34
N LEU A 58 2.15 4.26 -13.78
CA LEU A 58 1.09 4.95 -14.53
C LEU A 58 0.43 6.10 -13.77
N GLY A 59 0.21 7.20 -14.50
CA GLY A 59 -0.40 8.42 -14.00
C GLY A 59 0.40 9.09 -12.88
N GLY A 60 -0.31 9.63 -11.89
CA GLY A 60 0.27 10.47 -10.85
C GLY A 60 0.40 11.92 -11.31
N TYR A 61 1.22 12.71 -10.62
CA TYR A 61 1.52 14.10 -10.98
C TYR A 61 2.98 14.44 -10.67
N VAL A 62 3.59 15.32 -11.46
CA VAL A 62 4.91 15.88 -11.17
C VAL A 62 4.78 16.99 -10.12
N HIS A 63 5.67 17.04 -9.14
CA HIS A 63 5.64 18.09 -8.11
C HIS A 63 5.72 19.49 -8.75
N ASN A 64 4.76 20.36 -8.43
CA ASN A 64 4.56 21.70 -8.98
C ASN A 64 4.14 21.77 -10.47
N ALA A 65 3.73 20.66 -11.09
CA ALA A 65 3.05 20.69 -12.38
C ALA A 65 1.57 21.09 -12.26
N ALA A 66 1.01 21.62 -13.34
CA ALA A 66 -0.37 22.14 -13.38
C ALA A 66 -1.47 21.08 -13.56
N ALA A 67 -1.10 19.82 -13.81
CA ALA A 67 -2.03 18.71 -14.06
C ALA A 67 -1.40 17.36 -13.67
N PRO A 68 -2.21 16.33 -13.38
CA PRO A 68 -1.77 14.94 -13.36
C PRO A 68 -1.42 14.46 -14.78
N LEU A 69 -0.73 13.33 -14.85
CA LEU A 69 -0.31 12.69 -16.08
C LEU A 69 -1.24 11.56 -16.51
N ASP A 70 -1.22 11.29 -17.80
CA ASP A 70 -1.74 10.12 -18.50
C ASP A 70 -0.63 9.10 -18.86
N THR A 71 0.64 9.51 -18.77
CA THR A 71 1.80 8.72 -19.19
C THR A 71 1.92 7.38 -18.45
N VAL A 72 2.32 6.35 -19.19
CA VAL A 72 2.58 5.00 -18.68
C VAL A 72 4.00 4.57 -19.08
N TYR A 73 4.80 4.20 -18.09
CA TYR A 73 6.15 3.67 -18.29
C TYR A 73 6.17 2.18 -17.95
N LYS A 74 6.63 1.35 -18.89
CA LYS A 74 6.93 -0.08 -18.71
C LYS A 74 8.44 -0.23 -18.49
N LEU A 75 8.84 -0.91 -17.43
CA LEU A 75 10.20 -1.45 -17.29
C LEU A 75 10.35 -2.66 -18.22
N ASP A 76 11.42 -2.71 -19.02
CA ASP A 76 11.68 -3.88 -19.86
C ASP A 76 11.94 -5.15 -19.02
N ASN A 77 11.78 -6.32 -19.64
CA ASN A 77 11.89 -7.61 -18.94
C ASN A 77 13.31 -7.87 -18.37
N ASN A 78 14.34 -7.15 -18.83
CA ASN A 78 15.70 -7.26 -18.27
C ASN A 78 15.96 -6.28 -17.11
N GLY A 79 15.07 -5.31 -16.86
CA GLY A 79 15.25 -4.27 -15.84
C GLY A 79 16.21 -3.14 -16.21
N THR A 80 16.55 -3.01 -17.49
CA THR A 80 17.61 -2.15 -18.03
C THR A 80 17.12 -0.80 -18.58
N GLU A 81 15.84 -0.63 -18.91
CA GLU A 81 15.26 0.65 -19.35
C GLU A 81 13.76 0.80 -19.08
N TRP A 82 13.32 2.06 -18.90
CA TRP A 82 11.91 2.45 -18.87
C TRP A 82 11.45 2.88 -20.28
N GLN A 83 10.60 2.08 -20.90
CA GLN A 83 9.96 2.37 -22.18
C GLN A 83 8.59 3.05 -21.94
N GLN A 84 8.27 4.11 -22.67
CA GLN A 84 6.90 4.64 -22.66
C GLN A 84 6.00 3.74 -23.51
N VAL A 85 4.89 3.29 -22.93
CA VAL A 85 3.83 2.54 -23.63
C VAL A 85 2.62 3.45 -23.85
N ALA A 86 1.49 2.91 -24.32
CA ALA A 86 0.28 3.72 -24.53
C ALA A 86 -0.14 4.47 -23.25
N ASN A 87 -0.43 5.77 -23.40
CA ASN A 87 -0.96 6.60 -22.33
C ASN A 87 -2.39 6.18 -21.96
N LEU A 88 -2.77 6.42 -20.70
CA LEU A 88 -4.16 6.38 -20.22
C LEU A 88 -5.05 7.29 -21.08
N LEU A 89 -6.31 6.92 -21.26
CA LEU A 89 -7.32 7.73 -21.93
C LEU A 89 -7.65 9.01 -21.13
N LYS A 90 -7.46 8.99 -19.80
CA LYS A 90 -7.58 10.19 -18.94
C LYS A 90 -6.44 10.33 -17.91
N PRO A 91 -5.82 11.52 -17.80
CA PRO A 91 -4.80 11.81 -16.81
C PRO A 91 -5.38 11.85 -15.39
N ARG A 92 -4.69 11.19 -14.43
CA ARG A 92 -5.24 10.90 -13.09
C ARG A 92 -4.14 10.61 -12.05
N PHE A 93 -4.41 10.97 -10.80
CA PHE A 93 -3.58 10.62 -9.64
C PHE A 93 -4.44 10.10 -8.48
N GLU A 94 -3.87 9.39 -7.50
CA GLU A 94 -4.59 8.69 -6.42
C GLU A 94 -5.76 7.80 -6.93
N ALA A 95 -5.58 7.17 -8.09
CA ALA A 95 -6.41 6.06 -8.54
C ALA A 95 -6.10 4.80 -7.71
N ASN A 96 -6.63 3.65 -8.12
CA ASN A 96 -6.05 2.38 -7.72
C ASN A 96 -6.05 1.42 -8.91
N VAL A 97 -5.16 0.43 -8.88
CA VAL A 97 -4.90 -0.50 -9.98
C VAL A 97 -4.88 -1.94 -9.51
N THR A 98 -5.25 -2.85 -10.40
CA THR A 98 -5.11 -4.28 -10.17
C THR A 98 -4.84 -5.00 -11.48
N VAL A 99 -4.31 -6.22 -11.40
CA VAL A 99 -4.08 -7.06 -12.57
C VAL A 99 -5.00 -8.26 -12.48
N PHE A 100 -5.76 -8.49 -13.55
CA PHE A 100 -6.76 -9.54 -13.66
C PHE A 100 -6.83 -9.99 -15.11
N GLU A 101 -6.86 -11.32 -15.36
CA GLU A 101 -6.93 -11.91 -16.70
C GLU A 101 -5.97 -11.23 -17.72
N ASP A 102 -4.70 -11.15 -17.33
CA ASP A 102 -3.56 -10.60 -18.09
C ASP A 102 -3.70 -9.13 -18.53
N LYS A 103 -4.54 -8.35 -17.83
CA LYS A 103 -4.76 -6.91 -18.07
C LYS A 103 -4.60 -6.08 -16.81
N ILE A 104 -4.04 -4.88 -16.95
CA ILE A 104 -4.03 -3.87 -15.86
C ILE A 104 -5.34 -3.11 -15.95
N TYR A 105 -6.12 -3.13 -14.87
CA TYR A 105 -7.30 -2.29 -14.70
C TYR A 105 -6.98 -1.09 -13.82
N VAL A 106 -7.51 0.08 -14.17
CA VAL A 106 -7.34 1.35 -13.47
C VAL A 106 -8.71 1.92 -13.15
N PHE A 107 -8.99 2.17 -11.86
CA PHE A 107 -10.30 2.59 -11.38
C PHE A 107 -10.24 3.96 -10.71
N GLY A 108 -10.99 4.91 -11.26
CA GLY A 108 -11.19 6.24 -10.69
C GLY A 108 -9.89 7.04 -10.51
N GLY A 109 -9.75 7.69 -9.36
CA GLY A 109 -8.69 8.65 -9.07
C GLY A 109 -9.21 10.08 -9.03
N LEU A 110 -8.29 11.05 -9.08
CA LEU A 110 -8.57 12.47 -8.98
C LEU A 110 -8.13 13.21 -10.26
N SER A 111 -8.96 14.16 -10.71
CA SER A 111 -8.65 15.09 -11.79
C SER A 111 -7.71 16.22 -11.32
N ALA A 112 -7.24 17.07 -12.24
CA ALA A 112 -6.44 18.27 -11.91
C ALA A 112 -7.10 19.22 -10.88
N ALA A 113 -8.44 19.22 -10.81
CA ALA A 113 -9.20 20.01 -9.83
C ALA A 113 -9.48 19.24 -8.51
N GLY A 114 -8.73 18.16 -8.24
CA GLY A 114 -8.96 17.26 -7.10
C GLY A 114 -10.30 16.51 -7.15
N THR A 115 -11.01 16.55 -8.29
CA THR A 115 -12.35 15.98 -8.41
C THR A 115 -12.27 14.47 -8.61
N PRO A 116 -12.98 13.66 -7.81
CA PRO A 116 -13.06 12.21 -8.00
C PRO A 116 -13.61 11.80 -9.38
N LEU A 117 -13.01 10.77 -9.98
CA LEU A 117 -13.35 10.25 -11.30
C LEU A 117 -14.20 8.96 -11.19
N ALA A 118 -15.18 8.79 -12.07
CA ALA A 118 -15.86 7.50 -12.26
C ALA A 118 -15.16 6.61 -13.30
N ASP A 119 -14.26 7.20 -14.08
CA ASP A 119 -13.62 6.60 -15.25
C ASP A 119 -12.85 5.33 -14.94
N CYS A 120 -13.10 4.31 -15.76
CA CYS A 120 -12.50 2.98 -15.64
C CYS A 120 -11.80 2.62 -16.95
N GLU A 121 -10.57 2.13 -16.89
CA GLU A 121 -9.80 1.76 -18.08
C GLU A 121 -9.10 0.41 -17.88
N CYS A 122 -8.89 -0.34 -18.96
CA CYS A 122 -8.04 -1.52 -18.95
C CYS A 122 -6.98 -1.48 -20.06
N TYR A 123 -5.76 -1.92 -19.73
CA TYR A 123 -4.64 -2.01 -20.65
C TYR A 123 -4.43 -3.45 -21.10
N ASP A 124 -4.35 -3.63 -22.41
CA ASP A 124 -3.92 -4.86 -23.05
C ASP A 124 -2.45 -4.74 -23.47
N ALA A 125 -1.60 -5.57 -22.87
CA ALA A 125 -0.16 -5.57 -23.12
C ALA A 125 0.25 -6.21 -24.45
N VAL A 126 -0.63 -6.95 -25.12
CA VAL A 126 -0.37 -7.60 -26.41
C VAL A 126 -0.60 -6.61 -27.55
N SER A 127 -1.67 -5.81 -27.48
CA SER A 127 -1.93 -4.75 -28.46
C SER A 127 -1.30 -3.39 -28.11
N ASN A 128 -0.82 -3.20 -26.88
CA ASN A 128 -0.34 -1.92 -26.34
C ASN A 128 -1.42 -0.83 -26.46
N THR A 129 -2.60 -1.10 -25.89
CA THR A 129 -3.76 -0.19 -25.97
C THR A 129 -4.56 -0.16 -24.68
N TRP A 130 -5.00 1.04 -24.29
CA TRP A 130 -6.04 1.23 -23.27
C TRP A 130 -7.44 1.19 -23.88
N THR A 131 -8.40 0.59 -23.16
CA THR A 131 -9.81 0.53 -23.51
C THR A 131 -10.65 1.08 -22.36
N GLN A 132 -11.61 1.96 -22.66
CA GLN A 132 -12.58 2.44 -21.67
C GLN A 132 -13.48 1.28 -21.22
N CYS A 133 -13.46 0.98 -19.92
CA CYS A 133 -14.44 0.12 -19.26
C CYS A 133 -15.67 0.96 -18.88
N ALA A 134 -16.79 0.32 -18.55
CA ALA A 134 -17.94 1.02 -17.99
C ALA A 134 -17.53 1.81 -16.73
N ASP A 135 -18.06 3.03 -16.59
CA ASP A 135 -17.72 3.90 -15.47
C ASP A 135 -18.35 3.39 -14.15
N MET A 136 -17.65 3.62 -13.02
CA MET A 136 -18.18 3.33 -11.69
C MET A 136 -19.51 4.05 -11.45
N LEU A 137 -20.40 3.45 -10.66
CA LEU A 137 -21.71 4.02 -10.36
C LEU A 137 -21.63 5.32 -9.52
N GLU A 138 -20.48 5.60 -8.92
CA GLU A 138 -20.18 6.84 -8.20
C GLU A 138 -18.69 7.24 -8.42
N PRO A 139 -18.36 8.52 -8.72
CA PRO A 139 -16.97 8.96 -8.91
C PRO A 139 -16.13 8.90 -7.62
N ARG A 140 -14.93 8.29 -7.67
CA ARG A 140 -14.11 7.95 -6.49
C ARG A 140 -12.61 8.02 -6.76
N GLY A 141 -11.85 8.54 -5.79
CA GLY A 141 -10.39 8.39 -5.71
C GLY A 141 -9.97 7.71 -4.40
N ASN A 142 -8.70 7.35 -4.23
CA ASN A 142 -8.18 6.70 -3.02
C ASN A 142 -8.98 5.43 -2.62
N VAL A 143 -9.48 4.66 -3.59
CA VAL A 143 -10.29 3.44 -3.35
C VAL A 143 -9.42 2.28 -2.86
N GLY A 144 -10.00 1.36 -2.08
CA GLY A 144 -9.45 0.01 -1.94
C GLY A 144 -9.91 -0.87 -3.09
N LEU A 145 -9.09 -1.84 -3.50
CA LEU A 145 -9.44 -2.87 -4.49
C LEU A 145 -9.25 -4.26 -3.91
N THR A 146 -10.06 -5.23 -4.36
CA THR A 146 -9.76 -6.65 -4.20
C THR A 146 -10.43 -7.49 -5.28
N ILE A 147 -9.90 -8.68 -5.58
CA ILE A 147 -10.46 -9.61 -6.56
C ILE A 147 -11.14 -10.76 -5.82
N ALA A 148 -12.40 -11.05 -6.16
CA ALA A 148 -13.16 -12.13 -5.55
C ALA A 148 -14.11 -12.79 -6.56
N LYS A 149 -14.12 -14.13 -6.63
CA LYS A 149 -15.04 -14.92 -7.47
C LYS A 149 -15.16 -14.44 -8.94
N GLY A 150 -14.04 -14.03 -9.55
CA GLY A 150 -13.98 -13.56 -10.94
C GLY A 150 -14.47 -12.12 -11.17
N GLN A 151 -14.68 -11.34 -10.11
CA GLN A 151 -15.05 -9.92 -10.18
C GLN A 151 -14.04 -9.06 -9.40
N ILE A 152 -13.91 -7.79 -9.81
CA ILE A 152 -13.07 -6.80 -9.14
C ILE A 152 -13.97 -5.91 -8.27
N TYR A 153 -13.64 -5.75 -6.99
CA TYR A 153 -14.46 -5.02 -6.03
C TYR A 153 -13.78 -3.71 -5.62
N VAL A 154 -14.52 -2.61 -5.72
CA VAL A 154 -14.14 -1.27 -5.26
C VAL A 154 -14.70 -1.03 -3.85
N LEU A 155 -13.81 -0.65 -2.93
CA LEU A 155 -14.08 -0.48 -1.51
C LEU A 155 -13.84 0.98 -1.09
N GLY A 156 -14.90 1.65 -0.63
CA GLY A 156 -14.80 3.02 -0.09
C GLY A 156 -14.25 4.03 -1.10
N GLY A 157 -13.26 4.82 -0.68
CA GLY A 157 -12.65 5.89 -1.46
C GLY A 157 -13.29 7.27 -1.26
N THR A 158 -12.50 8.31 -1.49
CA THR A 158 -12.87 9.72 -1.41
C THR A 158 -13.87 10.07 -2.51
N LYS A 159 -14.96 10.72 -2.13
CA LYS A 159 -16.01 11.29 -3.00
C LYS A 159 -16.34 12.72 -2.54
N SER A 160 -17.09 13.48 -3.34
CA SER A 160 -17.39 14.89 -3.05
C SER A 160 -18.30 15.14 -1.83
N VAL A 161 -19.15 14.18 -1.44
CA VAL A 161 -19.99 14.22 -0.23
C VAL A 161 -20.12 12.81 0.31
N GLY A 162 -19.84 12.61 1.61
CA GLY A 162 -19.53 11.32 2.27
C GLY A 162 -20.31 10.06 1.86
N GLY A 163 -19.69 8.89 2.01
CA GLY A 163 -20.31 7.62 1.66
C GLY A 163 -19.46 6.36 1.78
N VAL A 164 -19.98 5.46 2.60
CA VAL A 164 -19.76 4.01 2.56
C VAL A 164 -20.03 3.42 1.18
N CYS A 165 -19.16 2.55 0.67
CA CYS A 165 -19.32 1.98 -0.67
C CYS A 165 -18.70 0.59 -0.84
N LEU A 166 -19.46 -0.28 -1.49
CA LEU A 166 -18.96 -1.47 -2.15
C LEU A 166 -19.64 -1.57 -3.52
N GLN A 167 -18.86 -1.78 -4.57
CA GLN A 167 -19.34 -2.07 -5.93
C GLN A 167 -18.46 -3.19 -6.50
N SER A 168 -19.02 -4.07 -7.33
CA SER A 168 -18.22 -5.01 -8.11
C SER A 168 -18.32 -4.73 -9.60
N TYR A 169 -17.22 -4.93 -10.29
CA TYR A 169 -17.09 -4.89 -11.73
C TYR A 169 -16.96 -6.31 -12.26
N ASP A 170 -17.73 -6.61 -13.30
CA ASP A 170 -17.70 -7.86 -14.05
C ASP A 170 -16.97 -7.61 -15.38
N PRO A 171 -15.68 -7.98 -15.52
CA PRO A 171 -14.88 -7.62 -16.70
C PRO A 171 -15.37 -8.29 -17.99
N VAL A 172 -16.01 -9.46 -17.87
CA VAL A 172 -16.55 -10.23 -19.00
C VAL A 172 -17.80 -9.56 -19.56
N LYS A 173 -18.66 -9.01 -18.70
CA LYS A 173 -19.87 -8.28 -19.11
C LYS A 173 -19.65 -6.78 -19.32
N ASN A 174 -18.53 -6.22 -18.83
CA ASN A 174 -18.24 -4.79 -18.79
C ASN A 174 -19.35 -3.99 -18.05
N VAL A 175 -19.73 -4.42 -16.84
CA VAL A 175 -20.76 -3.75 -16.02
C VAL A 175 -20.40 -3.65 -14.54
N TRP A 176 -20.91 -2.62 -13.88
CA TRP A 176 -20.86 -2.46 -12.43
C TRP A 176 -22.15 -2.90 -11.74
N THR A 177 -22.01 -3.63 -10.64
CA THR A 177 -23.09 -4.03 -9.74
C THR A 177 -23.01 -3.25 -8.44
N LYS A 178 -24.11 -2.61 -8.04
CA LYS A 178 -24.22 -1.95 -6.74
C LYS A 178 -24.39 -3.00 -5.65
N ILE A 179 -23.54 -2.96 -4.63
CA ILE A 179 -23.58 -3.87 -3.49
C ILE A 179 -24.02 -3.12 -2.24
N SER A 180 -24.57 -3.86 -1.27
CA SER A 180 -24.78 -3.43 0.12
C SER A 180 -23.58 -2.61 0.62
N PRO A 181 -23.74 -1.30 0.93
CA PRO A 181 -22.61 -0.46 1.34
C PRO A 181 -22.06 -0.89 2.70
N MET A 182 -20.80 -0.51 2.98
CA MET A 182 -20.18 -0.62 4.30
C MET A 182 -21.01 0.10 5.39
N ASN A 183 -20.66 -0.14 6.66
CA ASN A 183 -21.20 0.55 7.82
C ASN A 183 -20.34 1.77 8.20
N VAL A 184 -19.02 1.74 7.92
CA VAL A 184 -18.08 2.82 8.23
C VAL A 184 -17.40 3.34 6.96
N GLU A 185 -17.52 4.65 6.73
CA GLU A 185 -16.86 5.34 5.62
C GLU A 185 -15.33 5.25 5.75
N ARG A 186 -14.65 5.12 4.61
CA ARG A 186 -13.19 4.97 4.54
C ARG A 186 -12.66 5.28 3.14
N SER A 187 -11.60 6.09 3.05
CA SER A 187 -10.69 6.18 1.90
C SER A 187 -9.35 5.52 2.26
N ASN A 188 -8.46 5.30 1.30
CA ASN A 188 -7.15 4.65 1.52
C ASN A 188 -7.26 3.27 2.22
N THR A 189 -8.38 2.54 2.03
CA THR A 189 -8.64 1.29 2.74
C THR A 189 -7.94 0.11 2.08
N CYS A 190 -7.47 -0.86 2.88
CA CYS A 190 -6.90 -2.09 2.34
C CYS A 190 -8.02 -3.11 2.08
N GLY A 191 -8.14 -3.54 0.82
CA GLY A 191 -9.13 -4.52 0.37
C GLY A 191 -8.52 -5.92 0.24
N LEU A 192 -9.17 -6.93 0.83
CA LEU A 192 -8.65 -8.30 0.83
C LEU A 192 -9.78 -9.33 0.67
N TYR A 193 -9.63 -10.29 -0.24
CA TYR A 193 -10.49 -11.47 -0.33
C TYR A 193 -9.85 -12.67 0.40
N LEU A 194 -10.59 -13.28 1.33
CA LEU A 194 -10.16 -14.42 2.13
C LEU A 194 -11.38 -15.21 2.64
N ASN A 195 -11.34 -16.54 2.63
CA ASN A 195 -12.34 -17.42 3.23
C ASN A 195 -13.79 -17.05 2.86
N GLU A 196 -14.02 -16.87 1.56
CA GLU A 196 -15.27 -16.39 0.94
C GLU A 196 -15.76 -15.01 1.41
N ARG A 197 -14.88 -14.17 1.96
CA ARG A 197 -15.20 -12.83 2.47
C ARG A 197 -14.31 -11.77 1.89
N ILE A 198 -14.90 -10.61 1.61
CA ILE A 198 -14.19 -9.38 1.30
C ILE A 198 -14.03 -8.60 2.60
N LEU A 199 -12.80 -8.24 2.91
CA LEU A 199 -12.40 -7.53 4.11
C LEU A 199 -12.07 -6.08 3.73
N ALA A 200 -12.71 -5.13 4.42
CA ALA A 200 -12.38 -3.71 4.36
C ALA A 200 -11.59 -3.36 5.62
N ILE A 201 -10.28 -3.21 5.49
CA ILE A 201 -9.35 -3.07 6.62
C ILE A 201 -8.91 -1.61 6.73
N GLY A 202 -9.39 -0.94 7.78
CA GLY A 202 -8.99 0.42 8.14
C GLY A 202 -9.18 1.46 7.03
N GLY A 203 -8.22 2.38 6.90
CA GLY A 203 -8.29 3.56 6.03
C GLY A 203 -8.44 4.87 6.80
N LEU A 204 -8.98 5.90 6.13
CA LEU A 204 -9.19 7.26 6.65
C LEU A 204 -10.65 7.72 6.47
N ALA A 205 -11.22 8.37 7.50
CA ALA A 205 -12.53 9.01 7.45
C ALA A 205 -12.45 10.37 8.15
N ASN A 206 -12.86 11.45 7.48
CA ASN A 206 -12.78 12.83 8.01
C ASN A 206 -11.39 13.15 8.61
N SER A 207 -10.33 12.77 7.87
CA SER A 207 -8.90 12.84 8.27
C SER A 207 -8.49 12.08 9.54
N LYS A 208 -9.37 11.27 10.13
CA LYS A 208 -9.06 10.34 11.23
C LYS A 208 -8.83 8.91 10.72
N GLY A 209 -8.07 8.12 11.46
CA GLY A 209 -7.91 6.69 11.19
C GLY A 209 -9.21 5.91 11.40
N VAL A 210 -9.47 4.90 10.57
CA VAL A 210 -10.66 4.05 10.70
C VAL A 210 -10.33 2.80 11.50
N GLU A 211 -10.87 2.74 12.72
CA GLU A 211 -10.53 1.74 13.74
C GLU A 211 -11.33 0.44 13.62
N THR A 212 -11.68 0.02 12.40
CA THR A 212 -12.55 -1.15 12.17
C THR A 212 -12.16 -2.01 10.97
N ILE A 213 -12.36 -3.32 11.12
CA ILE A 213 -12.48 -4.27 10.01
C ILE A 213 -13.96 -4.58 9.79
N GLU A 214 -14.38 -4.46 8.55
CA GLU A 214 -15.68 -4.94 8.09
C GLU A 214 -15.49 -6.13 7.16
N SER A 215 -16.42 -7.11 7.21
CA SER A 215 -16.36 -8.29 6.34
C SER A 215 -17.67 -8.49 5.60
N TYR A 216 -17.63 -8.43 4.27
CA TYR A 216 -18.74 -8.74 3.38
C TYR A 216 -18.63 -10.19 2.90
N SER A 217 -19.75 -10.90 2.77
CA SER A 217 -19.78 -12.23 2.14
C SER A 217 -20.54 -12.16 0.83
N PRO A 218 -19.88 -12.26 -0.34
CA PRO A 218 -20.55 -12.29 -1.64
C PRO A 218 -21.57 -13.43 -1.76
N THR A 219 -21.34 -14.57 -1.09
CA THR A 219 -22.26 -15.72 -1.08
C THR A 219 -23.57 -15.45 -0.32
N LEU A 220 -23.60 -14.47 0.59
CA LEU A 220 -24.74 -14.14 1.46
C LEU A 220 -25.24 -12.69 1.32
N GLU A 221 -24.68 -11.95 0.35
CA GLU A 221 -24.92 -10.54 0.00
C GLU A 221 -24.95 -9.54 1.18
N ARG A 222 -24.29 -9.89 2.29
CA ARG A 222 -24.37 -9.17 3.56
C ARG A 222 -23.03 -8.98 4.24
N TRP A 223 -22.94 -7.88 4.99
CA TRP A 223 -21.89 -7.65 5.96
C TRP A 223 -22.09 -8.53 7.20
N GLY A 224 -21.00 -9.06 7.73
CA GLY A 224 -20.92 -9.55 9.10
C GLY A 224 -20.78 -8.38 10.08
N VAL A 225 -20.83 -8.69 11.38
CA VAL A 225 -20.65 -7.70 12.45
C VAL A 225 -19.32 -6.95 12.28
N THR A 226 -19.38 -5.62 12.22
CA THR A 226 -18.22 -4.73 12.25
C THR A 226 -17.41 -5.00 13.51
N LYS A 227 -16.10 -5.25 13.36
CA LYS A 227 -15.21 -5.52 14.48
C LYS A 227 -14.26 -4.34 14.65
N SER A 228 -14.21 -3.79 15.85
CA SER A 228 -13.18 -2.82 16.22
C SER A 228 -11.80 -3.46 16.07
N LEU A 229 -10.86 -2.67 15.57
CA LEU A 229 -9.44 -2.97 15.65
C LEU A 229 -8.97 -2.74 17.11
N PRO A 230 -7.97 -3.49 17.61
CA PRO A 230 -7.49 -3.33 19.00
C PRO A 230 -6.93 -1.94 19.32
N ILE A 231 -6.47 -1.22 18.29
CA ILE A 231 -5.94 0.15 18.35
C ILE A 231 -6.51 0.92 17.14
N GLY A 232 -6.65 2.25 17.25
CA GLY A 232 -7.06 3.12 16.14
C GLY A 232 -5.90 3.55 15.24
N GLY A 233 -6.10 3.60 13.92
CA GLY A 233 -5.03 3.95 12.98
C GLY A 233 -5.46 4.14 11.52
N ALA A 234 -4.53 4.65 10.70
CA ALA A 234 -4.72 4.92 9.29
C ALA A 234 -4.03 3.84 8.44
N TYR A 235 -4.61 2.63 8.47
CA TYR A 235 -4.09 1.45 7.79
C TYR A 235 -3.93 1.70 6.28
N ARG A 236 -2.70 1.52 5.77
CA ARG A 236 -2.25 1.83 4.40
C ARG A 236 -1.55 0.64 3.71
N THR A 237 -1.58 -0.51 4.35
CA THR A 237 -0.99 -1.77 3.92
C THR A 237 -1.63 -2.92 4.70
N CYS A 238 -1.81 -4.08 4.05
CA CYS A 238 -2.21 -5.32 4.69
C CYS A 238 -1.74 -6.50 3.83
N CYS A 239 -1.42 -7.62 4.47
CA CYS A 239 -0.96 -8.83 3.79
C CYS A 239 -1.54 -10.09 4.46
N VAL A 240 -1.58 -11.18 3.70
CA VAL A 240 -2.02 -12.50 4.18
C VAL A 240 -0.82 -13.42 4.29
N THR A 241 -0.76 -14.19 5.37
CA THR A 241 0.13 -15.34 5.50
C THR A 241 -0.58 -16.50 6.17
N LYS A 242 -0.17 -17.72 5.84
CA LYS A 242 -0.22 -18.83 6.79
C LYS A 242 1.10 -18.87 7.54
N ALA A 243 1.20 -18.09 8.62
CA ALA A 243 2.19 -18.43 9.64
C ALA A 243 1.80 -19.77 10.25
N ALA A 244 2.75 -20.70 10.36
CA ALA A 244 2.50 -21.97 11.00
C ALA A 244 2.24 -21.72 12.50
N ALA A 245 1.03 -22.03 12.98
CA ALA A 245 0.64 -21.90 14.38
C ALA A 245 1.38 -22.89 15.34
N LEU A 246 2.39 -23.61 14.83
CA LEU A 246 2.99 -24.81 15.41
C LEU A 246 4.18 -24.57 16.36
N ALA A 247 4.78 -23.37 16.37
CA ALA A 247 6.00 -23.09 17.15
C ALA A 247 5.75 -22.49 18.55
N LEU A 248 4.67 -21.71 18.70
CA LEU A 248 4.43 -20.87 19.88
C LEU A 248 4.10 -21.65 21.17
N THR A 249 3.74 -22.93 21.07
CA THR A 249 3.50 -23.81 22.23
C THR A 249 4.77 -24.35 22.91
N LYS A 250 5.95 -24.23 22.26
CA LYS A 250 7.21 -24.81 22.78
C LYS A 250 8.21 -23.77 23.30
N ASN A 251 8.45 -22.68 22.57
CA ASN A 251 9.55 -21.76 22.91
C ASN A 251 9.26 -20.79 24.07
N LEU A 252 8.00 -20.53 24.42
CA LEU A 252 7.64 -19.74 25.61
C LEU A 252 8.10 -20.38 26.93
N ALA A 253 8.37 -21.69 26.95
CA ALA A 253 8.95 -22.38 28.11
C ALA A 253 10.48 -22.21 28.23
N VAL A 254 11.17 -21.77 27.16
CA VAL A 254 12.64 -21.72 27.07
C VAL A 254 13.17 -20.30 27.14
N ALA A 255 12.44 -19.31 26.61
CA ALA A 255 12.80 -17.89 26.74
C ALA A 255 12.68 -17.35 28.17
N ALA A 256 11.92 -18.02 29.04
CA ALA A 256 11.55 -17.54 30.37
C ALA A 256 12.67 -17.60 31.44
N THR A 257 13.84 -18.16 31.14
CA THR A 257 14.90 -18.41 32.14
C THR A 257 16.07 -17.41 32.14
N ASN A 258 16.21 -16.55 31.12
CA ASN A 258 17.40 -15.70 30.93
C ASN A 258 17.12 -14.18 30.89
N ALA A 259 16.01 -13.72 31.48
CA ALA A 259 15.74 -12.29 31.68
C ALA A 259 15.10 -12.03 33.06
N CYS A 260 15.90 -11.60 34.03
CA CYS A 260 15.43 -11.37 35.40
C CYS A 260 14.66 -10.04 35.56
N ASN A 261 13.59 -10.09 36.36
CA ASN A 261 12.94 -8.96 37.05
C ASN A 261 12.17 -7.91 36.20
N ALA A 262 10.94 -8.24 35.78
CA ALA A 262 9.76 -7.41 36.10
C ALA A 262 8.42 -8.15 35.83
N THR A 263 7.57 -8.24 36.88
CA THR A 263 6.11 -8.50 36.86
C THR A 263 5.48 -9.24 35.66
N THR A 264 5.14 -10.51 35.88
CA THR A 264 4.39 -11.40 34.98
C THR A 264 2.98 -10.91 34.65
N ASN A 265 2.52 -11.10 33.41
CA ASN A 265 1.11 -11.26 33.06
C ASN A 265 0.93 -12.54 32.23
N ASN A 266 0.15 -13.50 32.76
CA ASN A 266 -0.01 -14.83 32.17
C ASN A 266 -1.04 -14.84 31.03
N ILE A 267 -0.58 -14.76 29.79
CA ILE A 267 -1.44 -14.96 28.61
C ILE A 267 -1.77 -16.47 28.50
N LYS A 268 -3.03 -16.83 28.72
CA LYS A 268 -3.53 -18.18 28.38
C LYS A 268 -3.76 -18.28 26.88
N THR A 269 -2.97 -19.09 26.19
CA THR A 269 -3.22 -19.48 24.80
C THR A 269 -4.03 -20.77 24.74
N ASN A 270 -5.22 -20.75 24.15
CA ASN A 270 -5.91 -21.98 23.75
C ASN A 270 -5.31 -22.47 22.42
N SER A 271 -5.06 -23.78 22.33
CA SER A 271 -4.49 -24.43 21.16
C SER A 271 -5.50 -24.55 20.01
N GLY A 272 -5.09 -24.16 18.80
CA GLY A 272 -5.77 -24.48 17.55
C GLY A 272 -4.74 -24.50 16.41
N GLU A 273 -4.57 -25.65 15.76
CA GLU A 273 -3.52 -25.86 14.75
C GLU A 273 -3.86 -25.23 13.39
N ASP A 274 -5.11 -24.79 13.20
CA ASP A 274 -5.67 -24.20 11.97
C ASP A 274 -5.74 -22.65 11.96
N ALA A 275 -5.02 -21.95 12.82
CA ALA A 275 -5.13 -20.49 12.95
C ALA A 275 -4.39 -19.70 11.84
N THR A 276 -5.13 -19.04 10.94
CA THR A 276 -4.57 -18.19 9.87
C THR A 276 -4.13 -16.80 10.38
N LEU A 277 -2.85 -16.45 10.22
CA LEU A 277 -2.28 -15.18 10.69
C LEU A 277 -2.44 -14.06 9.64
N LEU A 278 -3.46 -13.22 9.82
CA LEU A 278 -3.74 -12.09 8.93
C LEU A 278 -3.07 -10.79 9.37
N VAL A 279 -1.89 -10.54 8.82
CA VAL A 279 -1.01 -9.43 9.21
C VAL A 279 -1.41 -8.13 8.50
N ALA A 280 -2.29 -7.36 9.14
CA ALA A 280 -2.60 -5.99 8.77
C ALA A 280 -1.69 -5.00 9.52
N VAL A 281 -0.63 -4.51 8.89
CA VAL A 281 0.28 -3.55 9.54
C VAL A 281 -0.30 -2.15 9.51
N GLN A 282 -0.63 -1.66 10.69
CA GLN A 282 -1.03 -0.28 10.93
C GLN A 282 0.09 0.71 10.57
N MET A 283 -0.28 1.91 10.13
CA MET A 283 0.55 3.09 10.27
C MET A 283 -0.28 4.23 10.86
N HIS A 284 0.32 5.01 11.74
CA HIS A 284 -0.33 6.16 12.37
C HIS A 284 0.40 7.45 11.96
N ARG A 285 -0.36 8.52 11.71
CA ARG A 285 0.22 9.85 11.41
C ARG A 285 0.75 10.57 12.66
N SER A 286 0.16 10.32 13.82
CA SER A 286 0.37 11.19 14.99
C SER A 286 1.47 10.65 15.91
N PHE A 287 2.69 11.16 15.68
CA PHE A 287 3.83 11.26 16.61
C PHE A 287 4.46 9.99 17.21
N CYS A 288 3.73 8.89 17.38
CA CYS A 288 4.26 7.55 17.66
C CYS A 288 3.56 6.53 16.76
N ALA A 289 4.34 5.73 16.01
CA ALA A 289 3.82 4.64 15.19
C ALA A 289 3.78 3.32 15.96
N GLN A 290 2.92 3.25 16.99
CA GLN A 290 2.45 1.95 17.48
C GLN A 290 1.66 1.28 16.36
N SER A 291 2.09 0.07 16.03
CA SER A 291 1.47 -0.77 15.01
C SER A 291 1.20 -2.15 15.61
N VAL A 292 0.23 -2.89 15.09
CA VAL A 292 -0.16 -4.20 15.65
C VAL A 292 -0.04 -5.30 14.61
N LEU A 293 0.41 -6.47 15.07
CA LEU A 293 0.14 -7.72 14.37
C LEU A 293 -1.25 -8.19 14.80
N LEU A 294 -2.07 -8.59 13.84
CA LEU A 294 -3.37 -9.20 14.08
C LEU A 294 -3.34 -10.66 13.64
N CYS A 295 -4.23 -11.48 14.21
CA CYS A 295 -4.59 -12.78 13.68
C CYS A 295 -6.11 -12.89 13.55
N TYR A 296 -6.56 -13.81 12.69
CA TYR A 296 -7.98 -14.14 12.56
C TYR A 296 -8.18 -15.61 12.93
N ASP A 297 -8.82 -15.81 14.08
CA ASP A 297 -9.28 -17.11 14.54
C ASP A 297 -10.48 -17.51 13.66
N GLU A 298 -10.25 -18.50 12.78
CA GLU A 298 -11.27 -19.00 11.86
C GLU A 298 -12.37 -19.77 12.60
N LEU A 299 -12.01 -20.52 13.64
CA LEU A 299 -12.90 -21.37 14.44
C LEU A 299 -13.87 -20.52 15.26
N GLU A 300 -13.39 -19.44 15.88
CA GLU A 300 -14.22 -18.50 16.62
C GLU A 300 -14.81 -17.38 15.74
N ASN A 301 -14.36 -17.23 14.48
CA ASN A 301 -14.64 -16.08 13.61
C ASN A 301 -14.35 -14.75 14.34
N LYS A 302 -13.12 -14.57 14.82
CA LYS A 302 -12.69 -13.39 15.59
C LYS A 302 -11.32 -12.89 15.19
N TRP A 303 -11.17 -11.57 15.18
CA TRP A 303 -9.85 -10.95 15.11
C TRP A 303 -9.30 -10.83 16.53
N ARG A 304 -7.99 -11.02 16.68
CA ARG A 304 -7.24 -10.82 17.94
C ARG A 304 -5.94 -10.07 17.62
N GLN A 305 -5.38 -9.39 18.62
CA GLN A 305 -4.00 -8.92 18.55
C GLN A 305 -3.06 -10.10 18.76
N PHE A 306 -2.07 -10.24 17.88
CA PHE A 306 -1.03 -11.28 17.93
C PHE A 306 0.28 -10.74 18.51
N GLY A 307 0.56 -9.45 18.32
CA GLY A 307 1.76 -8.79 18.84
C GLY A 307 1.72 -7.28 18.63
N GLU A 308 2.71 -6.57 19.17
CA GLU A 308 2.91 -5.13 18.97
C GLU A 308 4.22 -4.87 18.21
N ILE A 309 4.15 -3.93 17.27
CA ILE A 309 5.25 -3.41 16.48
C ILE A 309 5.47 -1.97 16.95
N VAL A 310 6.53 -1.76 17.73
CA VAL A 310 6.92 -0.43 18.21
C VAL A 310 7.99 0.15 17.30
N THR A 311 7.55 0.85 16.25
CA THR A 311 8.44 1.58 15.32
C THR A 311 8.44 3.07 15.64
N LYS A 312 9.62 3.71 15.63
CA LYS A 312 9.72 5.17 15.72
C LYS A 312 9.31 5.88 14.41
N HIS A 313 9.34 5.15 13.30
CA HIS A 313 9.11 5.69 11.95
C HIS A 313 7.65 5.53 11.53
N TYR A 314 7.13 6.45 10.72
CA TYR A 314 5.87 6.29 9.96
C TYR A 314 6.13 6.41 8.45
N GLY A 315 5.13 6.11 7.60
CA GLY A 315 5.28 6.23 6.14
C GLY A 315 6.24 5.21 5.50
N TYR A 316 6.57 4.13 6.21
CA TYR A 316 7.29 2.98 5.67
C TYR A 316 6.38 2.14 4.76
N LYS A 317 6.94 1.24 3.95
CA LYS A 317 6.17 0.14 3.35
C LYS A 317 6.50 -1.20 3.99
N THR A 318 5.59 -2.15 3.85
CA THR A 318 5.72 -3.51 4.38
C THR A 318 5.54 -4.51 3.25
N VAL A 319 6.52 -5.37 3.04
CA VAL A 319 6.40 -6.52 2.14
C VAL A 319 6.41 -7.80 2.98
N PHE A 320 5.57 -8.77 2.62
CA PHE A 320 5.56 -10.08 3.25
C PHE A 320 6.40 -11.07 2.42
N VAL A 321 7.38 -11.71 3.04
CA VAL A 321 8.28 -12.70 2.44
C VAL A 321 8.61 -13.76 3.50
N ASP A 322 8.55 -15.05 3.17
CA ASP A 322 9.03 -16.18 4.00
C ASP A 322 8.70 -16.07 5.50
N ASN A 323 7.41 -16.07 5.79
CA ASN A 323 6.83 -15.91 7.13
C ASN A 323 7.37 -14.69 7.92
N SER A 324 7.78 -13.64 7.21
CA SER A 324 8.39 -12.44 7.77
C SER A 324 7.76 -11.18 7.16
N LEU A 325 7.69 -10.11 7.94
CA LEU A 325 7.45 -8.76 7.42
C LEU A 325 8.78 -8.06 7.18
N ILE A 326 8.92 -7.36 6.07
CA ILE A 326 10.06 -6.50 5.76
C ILE A 326 9.56 -5.05 5.69
N PHE A 327 9.99 -4.25 6.67
CA PHE A 327 9.65 -2.83 6.86
C PHE A 327 10.70 -1.97 6.17
N ILE A 328 10.27 -1.10 5.25
CA ILE A 328 11.16 -0.38 4.33
C ILE A 328 10.98 1.13 4.47
N GLY A 329 12.07 1.82 4.83
CA GLY A 329 12.16 3.28 4.90
C GLY A 329 11.26 3.90 5.97
N GLY A 330 10.65 5.02 5.63
CA GLY A 330 9.76 5.81 6.48
C GLY A 330 10.37 7.14 6.91
N TYR A 331 9.81 7.74 7.97
CA TYR A 331 10.18 9.04 8.51
C TYR A 331 10.20 9.01 10.03
N ASP A 332 11.29 9.44 10.65
CA ASP A 332 11.41 9.69 12.10
C ASP A 332 11.32 11.19 12.38
N ASN A 333 10.56 11.59 13.40
CA ASN A 333 10.33 13.01 13.73
C ASN A 333 11.59 13.81 14.11
N ASN A 334 12.70 13.13 14.41
CA ASN A 334 13.98 13.73 14.80
C ASN A 334 15.05 13.61 13.72
N LEU A 335 14.95 12.61 12.82
CA LEU A 335 15.97 12.28 11.82
C LEU A 335 15.53 12.56 10.37
N GLY A 336 14.24 12.78 10.13
CA GLY A 336 13.66 12.94 8.80
C GLY A 336 13.38 11.61 8.10
N ASN A 337 13.40 11.60 6.77
CA ASN A 337 13.32 10.36 5.98
C ASN A 337 14.40 9.35 6.41
N THR A 338 14.07 8.06 6.44
CA THR A 338 14.98 6.99 6.88
C THR A 338 15.32 6.03 5.74
N SER A 339 16.54 5.47 5.79
CA SER A 339 16.99 4.41 4.90
C SER A 339 16.87 3.01 5.51
N SER A 340 16.31 2.90 6.72
CA SER A 340 16.29 1.64 7.48
C SER A 340 15.45 0.57 6.80
N VAL A 341 15.95 -0.67 6.76
CA VAL A 341 15.11 -1.84 6.52
C VAL A 341 15.24 -2.84 7.66
N ASN A 342 14.10 -3.30 8.14
CA ASN A 342 14.02 -4.22 9.27
C ASN A 342 13.08 -5.36 8.93
N LYS A 343 13.50 -6.59 9.23
CA LYS A 343 12.72 -7.81 9.06
C LYS A 343 12.20 -8.26 10.43
N LEU A 344 10.92 -8.61 10.51
CA LEU A 344 10.28 -9.22 11.67
C LEU A 344 9.82 -10.61 11.27
N ASN A 345 10.49 -11.64 11.79
CA ASN A 345 10.03 -13.03 11.63
C ASN A 345 8.77 -13.24 12.50
N LEU A 346 7.71 -13.79 11.92
CA LEU A 346 6.40 -13.93 12.58
C LEU A 346 6.26 -15.20 13.43
N GLU A 347 7.18 -16.16 13.29
CA GLU A 347 7.23 -17.40 14.09
C GLU A 347 7.99 -17.18 15.40
N THR A 348 9.10 -16.44 15.35
CA THR A 348 9.97 -16.15 16.50
C THR A 348 9.69 -14.79 17.15
N LEU A 349 8.98 -13.89 16.45
CA LEU A 349 8.79 -12.47 16.80
C LEU A 349 10.11 -11.69 16.99
N THR A 350 11.20 -12.15 16.37
CA THR A 350 12.51 -11.50 16.42
C THR A 350 12.71 -10.50 15.29
N TRP A 351 13.27 -9.34 15.62
CA TRP A 351 13.72 -8.33 14.66
C TRP A 351 15.14 -8.61 14.17
N GLU A 352 15.35 -8.41 12.87
CA GLU A 352 16.61 -8.51 12.16
C GLU A 352 16.81 -7.22 11.35
N ALA A 353 17.96 -6.56 11.48
CA ALA A 353 18.30 -5.42 10.65
C ALA A 353 18.79 -5.91 9.29
N LEU A 354 18.08 -5.55 8.22
CA LEU A 354 18.52 -5.80 6.85
C LEU A 354 19.38 -4.62 6.37
N PRO A 355 20.16 -4.76 5.28
CA PRO A 355 20.95 -3.66 4.76
C PRO A 355 20.05 -2.48 4.36
N SER A 356 20.53 -1.27 4.62
CA SER A 356 19.78 -0.03 4.38
C SER A 356 19.60 0.28 2.89
N LEU A 357 18.55 1.05 2.58
CA LEU A 357 18.35 1.72 1.30
C LEU A 357 19.56 2.61 0.94
N PRO A 358 19.97 2.71 -0.34
CA PRO A 358 21.04 3.61 -0.77
C PRO A 358 20.79 5.10 -0.51
N GLN A 359 19.52 5.51 -0.36
CA GLN A 359 19.10 6.84 0.06
C GLN A 359 17.85 6.74 0.96
N PRO A 360 17.60 7.68 1.87
CA PRO A 360 16.39 7.68 2.71
C PRO A 360 15.12 7.98 1.91
N VAL A 361 14.01 7.27 2.18
CA VAL A 361 12.72 7.46 1.48
C VAL A 361 11.51 7.14 2.37
N ARG A 362 10.41 7.90 2.19
CA ARG A 362 9.07 7.63 2.75
C ARG A 362 8.00 7.50 1.66
N ASP A 363 6.88 6.86 1.98
CA ASP A 363 5.70 6.67 1.11
C ASP A 363 6.03 6.14 -0.31
N VAL A 364 7.02 5.24 -0.38
CA VAL A 364 7.39 4.49 -1.59
C VAL A 364 6.24 3.59 -2.06
N ASN A 365 6.25 3.16 -3.32
CA ASN A 365 5.51 1.97 -3.76
C ASN A 365 6.38 0.71 -3.62
N THR A 366 5.76 -0.44 -3.34
CA THR A 366 6.46 -1.73 -3.20
C THR A 366 5.76 -2.85 -3.96
N LEU A 367 6.55 -3.69 -4.64
CA LEU A 367 6.11 -4.94 -5.26
C LEU A 367 6.96 -6.12 -4.78
N LEU A 368 6.43 -7.34 -4.94
CA LEU A 368 7.14 -8.60 -4.78
C LEU A 368 6.92 -9.47 -6.03
N HIS A 369 7.99 -9.97 -6.64
CA HIS A 369 7.92 -10.83 -7.83
C HIS A 369 9.19 -11.69 -7.93
N GLU A 370 9.06 -13.01 -8.11
CA GLU A 370 10.20 -13.96 -8.05
C GLU A 370 11.10 -13.71 -6.83
N ASP A 371 10.48 -13.55 -5.66
CA ASP A 371 11.10 -13.17 -4.38
C ASP A 371 11.95 -11.87 -4.42
N LYS A 372 11.86 -11.09 -5.51
CA LYS A 372 12.46 -9.76 -5.66
C LYS A 372 11.52 -8.73 -5.06
N ILE A 373 11.99 -8.00 -4.06
CA ILE A 373 11.32 -6.80 -3.57
C ILE A 373 11.69 -5.64 -4.49
N TYR A 374 10.72 -4.87 -4.95
CA TYR A 374 10.95 -3.62 -5.66
C TYR A 374 10.48 -2.45 -4.79
N VAL A 375 11.22 -1.34 -4.81
CA VAL A 375 10.90 -0.09 -4.09
C VAL A 375 10.94 1.05 -5.10
N ILE A 376 9.80 1.68 -5.37
CA ILE A 376 9.62 2.58 -6.51
C ILE A 376 9.12 3.95 -6.04
N GLY A 377 9.88 5.00 -6.34
CA GLY A 377 9.56 6.38 -5.97
C GLY A 377 9.69 6.67 -4.47
N GLY A 378 8.69 7.35 -3.91
CA GLY A 378 8.72 7.93 -2.57
C GLY A 378 9.32 9.35 -2.52
N PHE A 379 9.30 9.97 -1.35
CA PHE A 379 9.87 11.30 -1.11
C PHE A 379 11.28 11.18 -0.53
N ASP A 380 12.24 11.95 -1.06
CA ASP A 380 13.58 12.15 -0.49
C ASP A 380 13.66 13.43 0.37
N ASP A 381 12.84 14.43 0.05
CA ASP A 381 12.80 15.71 0.72
C ASP A 381 12.22 15.62 2.14
N ASN A 382 12.85 16.34 3.07
CA ASN A 382 12.34 16.60 4.43
C ASN A 382 11.35 17.79 4.44
N SER A 383 10.77 18.16 3.29
CA SER A 383 9.73 19.21 3.26
C SER A 383 8.42 18.66 3.84
N CYS A 384 7.50 19.56 4.18
CA CYS A 384 6.38 19.25 5.05
C CYS A 384 5.43 18.18 4.48
N ASP A 385 4.84 17.39 5.38
CA ASP A 385 3.82 16.39 5.09
C ASP A 385 2.78 16.91 4.06
N PRO A 386 2.56 16.25 2.91
CA PRO A 386 1.57 16.68 1.92
C PRO A 386 0.14 16.75 2.49
N TYR A 387 -0.13 16.07 3.60
CA TYR A 387 -1.42 16.12 4.30
C TYR A 387 -1.59 17.32 5.24
N SER A 388 -0.55 18.14 5.44
CA SER A 388 -0.62 19.38 6.23
C SER A 388 -1.52 20.45 5.60
N ASN A 389 -1.56 20.50 4.26
CA ASN A 389 -2.27 21.53 3.49
C ASN A 389 -3.56 21.05 2.80
N MET A 390 -3.91 19.77 2.87
CA MET A 390 -5.19 19.28 2.34
C MET A 390 -6.33 19.46 3.36
N GLN A 391 -6.74 20.72 3.55
CA GLN A 391 -8.06 21.07 4.06
C GLN A 391 -9.01 21.30 2.87
N VAL A 392 -9.81 20.28 2.56
CA VAL A 392 -11.07 20.36 1.79
C VAL A 392 -12.05 19.38 2.43
#